data_AF-A0A520QH92-F1
#
_entry.id   AF-A0A520QH92-F1
#
_cell.length_a   1.000
_cell.length_b   1.000
_cell.length_c   1.000
_cell.angle_alpha   90.00
_cell.angle_beta   90.00
_cell.angle_gamma   90.00
#
_symmetry.space_group_name_H-M   'P 1'
#
loop_
_entity.id
_entity.type
_entity.pdbx_description
1 polymer ?
#
loop_
_entity_poly.entity_id
_entity_poly.type
_entity_poly.pdbx_seq_one_letter_code
_entity_poly.pdbx_strand_id
1 'polypeptide(L)'
;MKDVKARTVFVPPHRERGVVHARIAEAGLRPTAQRSVVYGVLLDHAKEHPTADEIFMQAKTEKPEISMATVYNCLDALVKHHLVKQ
;
A
#
# COMPACT_ATOMS: atom_id res chain seq x y z
N MET A 1 7.30 -16.88 -16.79
CA MET A 1 6.50 -15.84 -16.11
C MET A 1 5.54 -16.54 -15.17
N LYS A 2 5.68 -16.37 -13.85
CA LYS A 2 4.86 -17.09 -12.86
C LYS A 2 3.78 -16.14 -12.34
N ASP A 3 2.54 -16.59 -12.42
CA ASP A 3 1.31 -15.94 -11.99
C ASP A 3 1.40 -15.38 -10.56
N VAL A 4 1.16 -14.07 -10.41
CA VAL A 4 1.03 -13.37 -9.12
C VAL A 4 -0.39 -12.80 -8.98
N LYS A 5 -1.40 -13.47 -9.56
CA LYS A 5 -2.80 -13.12 -9.35
C LYS A 5 -3.23 -13.63 -7.98
N ALA A 6 -3.78 -12.73 -7.15
CA ALA A 6 -4.29 -12.95 -5.80
C ALA A 6 -3.21 -13.13 -4.70
N ARG A 7 -2.70 -12.01 -4.20
CA ARG A 7 -2.11 -11.91 -2.86
C ARG A 7 -2.83 -10.84 -2.06
N THR A 8 -3.67 -11.32 -1.17
CA THR A 8 -4.45 -10.65 -0.14
C THR A 8 -3.52 -9.77 0.71
N VAL A 9 -3.94 -8.60 1.21
CA VAL A 9 -3.12 -7.78 2.12
C VAL A 9 -3.93 -7.36 3.35
N PHE A 10 -3.44 -7.62 4.57
CA PHE A 10 -4.09 -7.24 5.86
C PHE A 10 -3.39 -6.03 6.50
N VAL A 11 -4.16 -5.02 6.95
CA VAL A 11 -3.64 -3.77 7.54
C VAL A 11 -4.53 -3.26 8.70
N PRO A 12 -4.00 -2.69 9.80
CA PRO A 12 -4.81 -2.12 10.91
C PRO A 12 -5.19 -0.62 10.75
N PRO A 13 -6.38 -0.15 11.16
CA PRO A 13 -6.93 1.17 10.76
C PRO A 13 -6.48 2.34 11.65
N HIS A 14 -5.80 3.38 11.12
CA HIS A 14 -5.72 4.73 11.75
C HIS A 14 -5.41 5.83 10.71
N ARG A 15 -6.18 6.93 10.71
CA ARG A 15 -6.15 8.00 9.71
C ARG A 15 -5.55 9.31 10.26
N GLU A 16 -4.27 9.51 10.01
CA GLU A 16 -3.62 10.84 9.91
C GLU A 16 -2.50 10.75 8.86
N ARG A 17 -2.48 11.65 7.86
CA ARG A 17 -1.43 11.63 6.81
C ARG A 17 -0.02 11.77 7.38
N GLY A 18 0.13 12.48 8.50
CA GLY A 18 1.38 12.56 9.26
C GLY A 18 1.79 11.20 9.84
N VAL A 19 0.82 10.44 10.38
CA VAL A 19 1.03 9.09 10.91
C VAL A 19 1.42 8.09 9.81
N VAL A 20 0.86 8.20 8.60
CA VAL A 20 1.25 7.35 7.46
C VAL A 20 2.73 7.54 7.11
N HIS A 21 3.17 8.79 6.98
CA HIS A 21 4.55 9.11 6.66
C HIS A 21 5.51 8.67 7.78
N ALA A 22 5.14 8.93 9.04
CA ALA A 22 5.91 8.51 10.21
C ALA A 22 6.04 6.99 10.28
N ARG A 23 4.95 6.22 10.14
CA ARG A 23 4.98 4.75 10.16
C ARG A 23 5.86 4.15 9.07
N ILE A 24 5.81 4.71 7.86
CA ILE A 24 6.70 4.25 6.78
C ILE A 24 8.16 4.51 7.14
N ALA A 25 8.47 5.69 7.68
CA ALA A 25 9.82 6.04 8.11
C ALA A 25 10.32 5.20 9.29
N GLU A 26 9.48 4.98 10.31
CA GLU A 26 9.76 4.14 11.48
C GLU A 26 10.01 2.68 11.11
N ALA A 27 9.33 2.17 10.07
CA ALA A 27 9.59 0.85 9.50
C ALA A 27 10.88 0.78 8.67
N GLY A 28 11.65 1.87 8.56
CA GLY A 28 12.90 1.92 7.80
C GLY A 28 12.70 2.07 6.28
N LEU A 29 11.51 2.43 5.82
CA LEU A 29 11.24 2.74 4.41
C LEU A 29 11.28 4.25 4.18
N ARG A 30 11.77 4.66 3.00
CA ARG A 30 11.63 6.05 2.56
C ARG A 30 10.14 6.36 2.31
N PRO A 31 9.54 7.35 2.99
CA PRO A 31 8.13 7.71 2.85
C PRO A 31 7.87 8.57 1.60
N THR A 32 7.98 7.94 0.44
CA THR A 32 7.66 8.57 -0.86
C THR A 32 6.16 8.76 -1.03
N ALA A 33 5.73 9.77 -1.80
CA ALA A 33 4.32 10.01 -2.09
C ALA A 33 3.57 8.78 -2.62
N GLN A 34 4.17 7.95 -3.49
CA GLN A 34 3.50 6.73 -3.97
C GLN A 34 3.23 5.72 -2.84
N ARG A 35 4.23 5.47 -1.99
CA ARG A 35 4.06 4.56 -0.84
C ARG A 35 3.04 5.08 0.15
N SER A 36 2.99 6.39 0.39
CA SER A 36 2.00 7.00 1.27
C SER A 36 0.58 6.84 0.74
N VAL A 37 0.37 7.01 -0.57
CA VAL A 37 -0.95 6.76 -1.20
C VAL A 37 -1.32 5.29 -1.11
N VAL A 38 -0.44 4.38 -1.54
CA VAL A 38 -0.71 2.93 -1.53
C VAL A 38 -0.98 2.42 -0.10
N TYR A 39 -0.17 2.85 0.87
CA TYR A 39 -0.37 2.47 2.27
C TYR A 39 -1.61 3.11 2.88
N GLY A 40 -1.95 4.35 2.49
CA GLY A 40 -3.18 5.03 2.89
C GLY A 40 -4.43 4.28 2.44
N VAL A 41 -4.50 3.90 1.17
CA VAL A 41 -5.60 3.09 0.60
C VAL A 41 -5.75 1.78 1.39
N LEU A 42 -4.64 1.10 1.64
CA LEU A 42 -4.64 -0.14 2.42
C LEU A 42 -5.15 0.05 3.86
N LEU A 43 -4.83 1.18 4.50
CA LEU A 43 -5.32 1.51 5.85
C LEU A 43 -6.82 1.82 5.85
N ASP A 44 -7.33 2.45 4.80
CA ASP A 44 -8.76 2.73 4.65
C ASP A 44 -9.58 1.44 4.45
N HIS A 45 -8.98 0.43 3.81
CA HIS A 45 -9.53 -0.92 3.65
C HIS A 45 -8.98 -1.92 4.66
N ALA A 46 -8.51 -1.47 5.83
CA ALA A 46 -7.89 -2.31 6.86
C ALA A 46 -8.63 -3.62 7.20
N LYS A 47 -9.97 -3.59 7.15
CA LYS A 47 -10.84 -4.74 7.47
C LYS A 47 -11.22 -5.60 6.26
N GLU A 48 -10.95 -5.11 5.06
CA GLU A 48 -11.39 -5.67 3.79
C GLU A 48 -10.14 -5.92 2.97
N HIS A 49 -9.61 -7.14 3.00
CA HIS A 49 -8.33 -7.43 2.36
C HIS A 49 -8.37 -7.15 0.85
N PRO A 50 -7.87 -6.00 0.39
CA PRO A 50 -8.15 -5.56 -0.96
C PRO A 50 -7.15 -6.24 -1.90
N THR A 51 -7.62 -6.56 -3.09
CA THR A 51 -6.76 -7.06 -4.16
C THR A 51 -5.85 -5.94 -4.67
N ALA A 52 -4.72 -6.31 -5.28
CA ALA A 52 -3.80 -5.34 -5.89
C ALA A 52 -4.50 -4.47 -6.95
N ASP A 53 -5.48 -5.02 -7.67
CA ASP A 53 -6.27 -4.30 -8.66
C ASP A 53 -7.18 -3.24 -8.00
N GLU A 54 -7.86 -3.58 -6.91
CA GLU A 54 -8.67 -2.63 -6.15
C GLU A 54 -7.81 -1.51 -5.55
N ILE A 55 -6.66 -1.85 -4.98
CA ILE A 55 -5.69 -0.87 -4.47
C ILE A 55 -5.24 0.05 -5.60
N PHE A 56 -4.95 -0.50 -6.78
CA PHE A 56 -4.54 0.30 -7.94
C PHE A 56 -5.64 1.25 -8.40
N MET A 57 -6.88 0.76 -8.52
CA MET A 57 -8.02 1.59 -8.93
C MET A 57 -8.22 2.76 -7.97
N GLN A 58 -8.16 2.51 -6.66
CA GLN A 58 -8.30 3.56 -5.66
C GLN A 58 -7.10 4.51 -5.65
N ALA A 59 -5.87 4.00 -5.67
CA ALA A 59 -4.66 4.82 -5.70
C ALA A 59 -4.59 5.72 -6.94
N LYS A 60 -5.15 5.27 -8.07
CA LYS A 60 -5.22 6.06 -9.31
C LYS A 60 -6.19 7.24 -9.22
N THR A 61 -7.17 7.20 -8.31
CA THR A 61 -8.04 8.36 -8.05
C THR A 61 -7.28 9.51 -7.37
N GLU A 62 -6.33 9.17 -6.48
CA GLU A 62 -5.51 10.15 -5.76
C GLU A 62 -4.24 10.54 -6.53
N LYS A 63 -3.69 9.60 -7.31
CA LYS A 63 -2.44 9.78 -8.07
C LYS A 63 -2.59 9.21 -9.48
N PRO A 64 -3.16 9.96 -10.44
CA PRO A 64 -3.48 9.46 -11.78
C PRO A 64 -2.31 8.86 -12.56
N GLU A 65 -1.09 9.32 -12.28
CA GLU A 65 0.16 8.87 -12.90
C GLU A 65 0.76 7.61 -12.24
N ILE A 66 0.13 7.04 -11.21
CA ILE A 66 0.58 5.78 -10.62
C ILE A 66 0.35 4.62 -11.61
N SER A 67 1.34 3.73 -11.71
CA SER A 67 1.23 2.51 -12.51
C SER A 67 0.99 1.30 -11.64
N MET A 68 0.43 0.24 -12.23
CA MET A 68 0.25 -1.05 -11.55
C MET A 68 1.58 -1.60 -11.02
N ALA A 69 2.66 -1.49 -11.80
CA ALA A 69 4.00 -1.88 -11.35
C ALA A 69 4.44 -1.12 -10.11
N THR A 70 4.09 0.17 -10.00
CA THR A 70 4.38 0.99 -8.81
C THR A 70 3.61 0.50 -7.60
N VAL A 71 2.35 0.09 -7.76
CA VAL A 71 1.54 -0.50 -6.69
C VAL A 71 2.18 -1.78 -6.18
N TYR A 72 2.51 -2.74 -7.06
CA TYR A 72 3.19 -3.97 -6.66
C TYR A 72 4.53 -3.71 -5.95
N ASN A 73 5.34 -2.78 -6.46
CA ASN A 73 6.60 -2.40 -5.81
C ASN A 73 6.39 -1.80 -4.40
N CYS A 74 5.32 -1.02 -4.22
CA CYS A 74 4.96 -0.50 -2.91
C CYS A 74 4.48 -1.61 -1.97
N LEU A 75 3.58 -2.50 -2.43
CA LEU A 75 3.10 -3.63 -1.64
C LEU A 75 4.23 -4.55 -1.20
N ASP A 76 5.13 -4.91 -2.12
CA ASP A 76 6.31 -5.73 -1.81
C ASP A 76 7.21 -5.06 -0.76
N ALA A 77 7.47 -3.76 -0.89
CA ALA A 77 8.22 -3.00 0.09
C ALA A 77 7.52 -2.98 1.47
N LEU A 78 6.21 -2.70 1.51
CA LEU A 78 5.44 -2.66 2.74
C LEU A 78 5.42 -4.03 3.45
N VAL A 79 5.32 -5.13 2.70
CA VAL A 79 5.39 -6.51 3.24
C VAL A 79 6.79 -6.80 3.79
N LYS A 80 7.85 -6.47 3.04
CA LYS A 80 9.25 -6.68 3.46
C LYS A 80 9.60 -5.94 4.74
N HIS A 81 8.96 -4.79 4.98
CA HIS A 81 9.14 -3.98 6.18
C HIS A 81 8.05 -4.21 7.24
N HIS A 82 7.27 -5.30 7.11
CA HIS A 82 6.29 -5.75 8.09
C HIS A 82 5.16 -4.75 8.41
N LEU A 83 4.93 -3.77 7.53
CA LEU A 83 3.83 -2.81 7.68
C LEU A 83 2.48 -3.42 7.30
N VAL A 84 2.50 -4.43 6.44
CA VAL A 84 1.32 -5.16 5.95
C VAL A 84 1.66 -6.63 5.80
N LYS A 85 0.65 -7.50 5.88
CA LYS A 85 0.83 -8.96 5.71
C LYS A 85 0.15 -9.44 4.43
N GLN A 86 0.74 -10.44 3.76
CA GLN A 86 0.09 -11.20 2.70
C GLN A 86 -0.91 -12.23 3.25
#